data_AF-A0A938ILK6-F1
#
_entry.id   AF-A0A938ILK6-F1
#
_cell.length_a   1.000
_cell.length_b   1.000
_cell.length_c   1.000
_cell.angle_alpha   90.00
_cell.angle_beta   90.00
_cell.angle_gamma   90.00
#
_symmetry.space_group_name_H-M   'P 1'
#
loop_
_entity.id
_entity.type
_entity.pdbx_description
1 polymer ?
#
loop_
_entity_poly.entity_id
_entity_poly.type
_entity_poly.pdbx_seq_one_letter_code
_entity_poly.pdbx_strand_id
1 'polypeptide(L)'
;MNEVNRGHAATQLALIYESQDEYRKAIACLRWVTQSGLAELEERFFFVRFNIGMYYAHLRDAERSLAAFRKLLDLHPERVADIAKFFSRSPRLRAQIESQRGFPERLLATCPELFQSPTAGPGRDPSAEEFRT
;
A
#
# COMPACT_ATOMS: atom_id res chain seq x y z
N MET A 1 19.81 -7.61 20.31
CA MET A 1 18.79 -6.53 20.25
C MET A 1 17.72 -7.01 19.27
N ASN A 2 16.47 -7.12 19.71
CA ASN A 2 15.41 -7.72 18.90
C ASN A 2 15.10 -6.86 17.65
N GLU A 3 15.29 -7.41 16.45
CA GLU A 3 15.06 -6.71 15.19
C GLU A 3 13.62 -6.25 15.03
N VAL A 4 12.66 -7.01 15.57
CA VAL A 4 11.24 -6.65 15.63
C VAL A 4 11.04 -5.38 16.47
N ASN A 5 11.73 -5.26 17.61
CA ASN A 5 11.64 -4.05 18.44
C ASN A 5 12.23 -2.83 17.72
N ARG A 6 13.33 -3.01 16.97
CA ARG A 6 13.88 -1.95 16.10
C ARG A 6 12.91 -1.58 14.99
N GLY A 7 12.23 -2.56 14.39
CA GLY A 7 11.20 -2.35 13.39
C GLY A 7 10.05 -1.51 13.94
N HIS A 8 9.52 -1.86 15.11
CA HIS A 8 8.48 -1.08 15.76
C HIS A 8 8.94 0.34 16.08
N ALA A 9 10.15 0.51 16.63
CA ALA A 9 10.70 1.83 16.91
C ALA A 9 10.85 2.68 15.64
N ALA A 10 11.34 2.09 14.54
CA ALA A 10 11.47 2.76 13.25
C ALA A 10 10.12 3.19 12.68
N THR A 11 9.10 2.34 12.78
CA THR A 11 7.73 2.67 12.37
C THR A 11 7.14 3.79 13.22
N GLN A 12 7.26 3.73 14.54
CA GLN A 12 6.76 4.79 15.42
C GLN A 12 7.44 6.13 15.14
N LEU A 13 8.75 6.13 14.90
CA LEU A 13 9.49 7.33 14.55
C LEU A 13 9.05 7.89 13.18
N ALA A 14 8.76 7.02 12.21
CA ALA A 14 8.21 7.45 10.93
C ALA A 14 6.85 8.16 11.08
N LEU A 15 5.97 7.66 11.94
CA LEU A 15 4.68 8.30 12.24
C LEU A 15 4.86 9.68 12.91
N ILE A 16 5.85 9.83 13.78
CA ILE A 16 6.19 11.14 14.38
C ILE A 16 6.63 12.12 13.29
N TYR A 17 7.54 11.70 12.40
CA TYR A 17 7.97 12.55 11.29
C TYR A 17 6.83 12.85 10.30
N GLU A 18 5.94 11.90 10.02
CA GLU A 18 4.73 12.13 9.22
C GLU A 18 3.86 13.24 9.83
N SER A 19 3.63 13.21 11.14
CA SER A 19 2.83 14.24 11.83
C SER A 19 3.44 15.64 11.78
N GLN A 20 4.71 15.74 11.36
CA GLN A 20 5.45 16.98 11.16
C GLN A 20 5.67 17.30 9.67
N ASP A 21 5.00 16.58 8.76
CA ASP A 21 5.20 16.65 7.30
C ASP A 21 6.66 16.39 6.85
N GLU A 22 7.46 15.75 7.70
CA GLU A 22 8.87 15.43 7.47
C GLU A 22 9.02 14.09 6.71
N TYR A 23 8.34 13.97 5.56
CA TYR A 23 8.19 12.72 4.81
C TYR A 23 9.52 12.07 4.41
N ARG A 24 10.57 12.86 4.12
CA ARG A 24 11.91 12.32 3.82
C ARG A 24 12.53 11.61 5.02
N LYS A 25 12.37 12.16 6.23
CA LYS A 25 12.85 11.52 7.46
C LYS A 25 12.01 10.29 7.80
N ALA A 26 10.69 10.36 7.59
CA ALA A 26 9.81 9.20 7.75
C ALA A 26 10.23 8.03 6.85
N ILE A 27 10.49 8.31 5.55
CA ILE A 27 11.02 7.31 4.60
C ILE A 27 12.38 6.78 5.07
N ALA A 28 13.28 7.63 5.56
CA ALA A 28 14.59 7.18 6.03
C ALA A 28 14.49 6.18 7.20
N CYS A 29 13.52 6.36 8.10
CA CYS A 29 13.25 5.42 9.20
C CYS A 29 12.73 4.08 8.65
N LEU A 30 11.74 4.12 7.75
CA LEU A 30 11.12 2.93 7.18
C LEU A 30 12.03 2.16 6.22
N ARG A 31 12.99 2.85 5.59
CA ARG A 31 13.97 2.25 4.69
C ARG A 31 14.79 1.15 5.35
N TRP A 32 15.08 1.26 6.65
CA TRP A 32 15.79 0.19 7.36
C TRP A 32 14.95 -1.08 7.41
N VAL A 33 13.64 -0.97 7.71
CA VAL A 33 12.72 -2.11 7.82
C VAL A 33 12.57 -2.88 6.51
N THR A 34 12.60 -2.18 5.37
CA THR A 34 12.55 -2.82 4.05
C THR A 34 13.91 -3.36 3.60
N GLN A 35 15.02 -2.72 3.94
CA GLN A 35 16.37 -3.20 3.57
C GLN A 35 16.85 -4.37 4.41
N SER A 36 16.42 -4.49 5.67
CA SER A 36 16.73 -5.65 6.51
C SER A 36 15.93 -6.90 6.11
N GLY A 37 14.97 -6.77 5.19
CA GLY A 37 14.01 -7.83 4.85
C GLY A 37 12.95 -8.07 5.92
N LEU A 38 12.92 -7.26 6.98
CA LEU A 38 11.98 -7.43 8.09
C LEU A 38 10.53 -7.29 7.63
N ALA A 39 10.25 -6.42 6.65
CA ALA A 39 8.92 -6.28 6.06
C ALA A 39 8.43 -7.53 5.29
N GLU A 40 9.33 -8.45 4.92
CA GLU A 40 9.02 -9.70 4.24
C GLU A 40 9.00 -10.89 5.20
N LEU A 41 9.86 -10.87 6.23
CA LEU A 41 9.98 -11.95 7.22
C LEU A 41 8.89 -11.88 8.30
N GLU A 42 8.40 -10.68 8.61
CA GLU A 42 7.47 -10.45 9.69
C GLU A 42 6.20 -9.80 9.13
N GLU A 43 5.12 -10.59 9.06
CA GLU A 43 3.84 -10.18 8.45
C GLU A 43 3.33 -8.84 8.98
N ARG A 44 3.59 -8.55 10.26
CA ARG A 44 3.16 -7.32 10.92
C ARG A 44 3.74 -6.07 10.28
N PHE A 45 4.85 -6.15 9.55
CA PHE A 45 5.50 -4.99 8.91
C PHE A 45 5.14 -4.81 7.43
N PHE A 46 4.25 -5.62 6.86
CA PHE A 46 3.87 -5.50 5.44
C PHE A 46 3.40 -4.08 5.06
N PHE A 47 2.71 -3.39 5.98
CA PHE A 47 2.20 -2.03 5.78
C PHE A 47 3.30 -0.97 5.60
N VAL A 48 4.55 -1.26 5.93
CA VAL A 48 5.65 -0.28 5.83
C VAL A 48 5.83 0.20 4.39
N ARG A 49 5.67 -0.68 3.40
CA ARG A 49 5.74 -0.29 1.97
C ARG A 49 4.58 0.61 1.57
N PHE A 50 3.39 0.43 2.16
CA PHE A 50 2.26 1.33 1.95
C PHE A 50 2.59 2.75 2.42
N ASN A 51 3.15 2.88 3.64
CA ASN A 51 3.54 4.18 4.18
C ASN A 51 4.63 4.85 3.34
N ILE A 52 5.62 4.10 2.85
CA ILE A 52 6.63 4.63 1.92
C ILE A 52 5.96 5.16 0.64
N GLY A 53 5.02 4.42 0.06
CA GLY A 53 4.26 4.87 -1.12
C GLY A 53 3.46 6.14 -0.86
N MET A 54 2.79 6.22 0.29
CA MET A 54 2.07 7.39 0.75
C MET A 54 3.00 8.61 0.91
N TYR A 55 4.14 8.45 1.57
CA TYR A 55 5.11 9.53 1.77
C TYR A 55 5.71 10.04 0.46
N TYR A 56 5.98 9.17 -0.51
CA TYR A 56 6.40 9.61 -1.84
C TYR A 56 5.28 10.37 -2.59
N ALA A 57 4.01 9.99 -2.42
CA ALA A 57 2.89 10.75 -2.97
C ALA A 57 2.83 12.18 -2.36
N HIS A 58 3.07 12.32 -1.06
CA HIS A 58 3.18 13.63 -0.40
C HIS A 58 4.38 14.45 -0.91
N LEU A 59 5.49 13.79 -1.22
CA LEU A 59 6.67 14.43 -1.82
C LEU A 59 6.52 14.73 -3.33
N ARG A 60 5.36 14.43 -3.93
CA ARG A 60 5.10 14.52 -5.38
C ARG A 60 6.09 13.72 -6.24
N ASP A 61 6.61 12.61 -5.70
CA ASP A 61 7.45 11.64 -6.39
C ASP A 61 6.58 10.45 -6.84
N ALA A 62 5.78 10.69 -7.89
CA ALA A 62 4.83 9.70 -8.39
C ALA A 62 5.50 8.38 -8.79
N GLU A 63 6.70 8.43 -9.40
CA GLU A 63 7.45 7.23 -9.79
C GLU A 63 7.72 6.32 -8.60
N ARG A 64 8.31 6.87 -7.53
CA ARG A 64 8.65 6.06 -6.36
C ARG A 64 7.44 5.65 -5.54
N SER A 65 6.39 6.47 -5.55
CA SER A 65 5.11 6.11 -4.94
C SER A 65 4.49 4.88 -5.61
N LEU A 66 4.41 4.90 -6.95
CA LEU A 66 3.91 3.77 -7.75
C LEU A 66 4.75 2.51 -7.54
N ALA A 67 6.07 2.64 -7.57
CA ALA A 67 6.98 1.51 -7.35
C ALA A 67 6.77 0.87 -5.96
N ALA A 68 6.55 1.69 -4.92
CA ALA A 68 6.29 1.18 -3.58
C ALA A 68 4.94 0.44 -3.48
N PHE A 69 3.86 1.00 -4.04
CA PHE A 69 2.55 0.34 -4.04
C PHE A 69 2.54 -0.95 -4.87
N ARG A 70 3.15 -0.94 -6.07
CA ARG A 70 3.28 -2.14 -6.90
C ARG A 70 4.05 -3.24 -6.17
N LYS A 71 5.20 -2.89 -5.57
CA LYS A 71 6.01 -3.85 -4.84
C LYS A 71 5.29 -4.42 -3.61
N LEU A 72 4.47 -3.62 -2.92
CA LEU A 72 3.62 -4.08 -1.83
C LEU A 72 2.62 -5.15 -2.31
N LEU A 73 1.93 -4.89 -3.42
CA LEU A 73 0.97 -5.85 -4.00
C LEU A 73 1.66 -7.14 -4.49
N ASP A 74 2.84 -7.01 -5.11
CA ASP A 74 3.59 -8.17 -5.62
C ASP A 74 4.11 -9.07 -4.49
N LEU A 75 4.49 -8.50 -3.36
CA LEU A 75 4.99 -9.25 -2.20
C LEU A 75 3.86 -9.87 -1.36
N HIS A 76 2.66 -9.30 -1.42
CA HIS A 76 1.52 -9.71 -0.60
C HIS A 76 0.25 -9.87 -1.44
N PRO A 77 0.24 -10.76 -2.45
CA PRO A 77 -0.93 -11.01 -3.29
C PRO A 77 -2.15 -11.48 -2.49
N GLU A 78 -1.94 -12.13 -1.34
CA GLU A 78 -2.98 -12.56 -0.40
C GLU A 78 -3.61 -11.41 0.39
N ARG A 79 -2.97 -10.23 0.42
CA ARG A 79 -3.39 -9.06 1.20
C ARG A 79 -3.98 -7.94 0.36
N VAL A 80 -4.21 -8.16 -0.94
CA VAL A 80 -4.74 -7.14 -1.88
C VAL A 80 -5.99 -6.45 -1.32
N ALA A 81 -6.94 -7.20 -0.75
CA ALA A 81 -8.16 -6.63 -0.19
C ALA A 81 -7.89 -5.71 1.02
N ASP A 82 -6.95 -6.07 1.90
CA ASP A 82 -6.53 -5.23 3.02
C ASP A 82 -5.81 -3.97 2.54
N ILE A 83 -4.95 -4.10 1.53
CA ILE A 83 -4.20 -2.99 0.94
C ILE A 83 -5.16 -2.00 0.27
N ALA A 84 -6.13 -2.48 -0.52
CA ALA A 84 -7.19 -1.67 -1.11
C ALA A 84 -8.04 -0.97 -0.03
N LYS A 85 -8.28 -1.64 1.10
CA LYS A 85 -8.96 -1.05 2.26
C LYS A 85 -8.14 0.06 2.93
N PHE A 86 -6.82 -0.09 3.07
CA PHE A 86 -5.95 1.01 3.54
C PHE A 86 -6.01 2.21 2.59
N PHE A 87 -5.94 1.95 1.29
CA PHE A 87 -5.99 2.97 0.27
C PHE A 87 -7.31 3.76 0.31
N SER A 88 -8.45 3.05 0.30
CA SER A 88 -9.78 3.66 0.38
C SER A 88 -10.04 4.43 1.68
N ARG A 89 -9.45 4.01 2.81
CA ARG A 89 -9.54 4.67 4.12
C ARG A 89 -8.58 5.85 4.30
N SER A 90 -7.80 6.20 3.27
CA SER A 90 -6.81 7.27 3.31
C SER A 90 -7.23 8.45 2.42
N PRO A 91 -8.23 9.27 2.81
CA PRO A 91 -8.73 10.36 1.97
C PRO A 91 -7.67 11.43 1.70
N ARG A 92 -6.73 11.64 2.65
CA ARG A 92 -5.59 12.56 2.45
C ARG A 92 -4.65 12.10 1.35
N LEU A 93 -4.29 10.82 1.34
CA LEU A 93 -3.47 10.21 0.29
C LEU A 93 -4.17 10.32 -1.08
N ARG A 94 -5.47 9.99 -1.12
CA ARG A 94 -6.25 10.12 -2.35
C ARG A 94 -6.27 11.55 -2.89
N ALA A 95 -6.59 12.54 -2.05
CA ALA A 95 -6.58 13.95 -2.44
C ALA A 95 -5.19 14.37 -2.94
N GLN A 96 -4.13 13.90 -2.30
CA GLN A 96 -2.76 14.17 -2.71
C GLN A 96 -2.45 13.59 -4.10
N ILE A 97 -2.90 12.37 -4.40
CA ILE A 97 -2.76 11.73 -5.72
C ILE A 97 -3.59 12.47 -6.78
N GLU A 98 -4.86 12.76 -6.48
CA GLU A 98 -5.79 13.48 -7.36
C GLU A 98 -5.29 14.90 -7.71
N SER A 99 -4.53 15.54 -6.81
CA SER A 99 -3.91 16.87 -7.06
C SER A 99 -2.69 16.87 -8.00
N GLN A 100 -2.24 15.70 -8.46
CA GLN A 100 -1.05 15.53 -9.29
C GLN A 100 -1.43 15.09 -10.69
N ARG A 101 -1.11 15.91 -11.69
CA ARG A 101 -1.46 15.65 -13.09
C ARG A 101 -0.93 14.29 -13.55
N GLY A 102 -1.82 13.43 -14.04
CA GLY A 102 -1.47 12.13 -14.61
C GLY A 102 -1.18 11.05 -13.56
N PHE A 103 -1.11 11.37 -12.27
CA PHE A 103 -0.80 10.39 -11.24
C PHE A 103 -1.96 9.42 -11.00
N PRO A 104 -3.24 9.84 -10.90
CA PRO A 104 -4.36 8.91 -10.74
C PRO A 104 -4.43 7.86 -11.85
N GLU A 105 -4.27 8.27 -13.11
CA GLU A 105 -4.35 7.38 -14.28
C GLU A 105 -3.22 6.36 -14.27
N ARG A 106 -2.01 6.81 -13.92
CA ARG A 106 -0.84 5.93 -13.78
C ARG A 106 -0.97 4.97 -12.62
N LEU A 107 -1.57 5.41 -11.51
CA LEU A 107 -1.84 4.55 -10.36
C LEU A 107 -2.85 3.47 -10.72
N LEU A 108 -3.93 3.82 -11.41
CA LEU A 108 -4.91 2.85 -11.92
C LEU A 108 -4.26 1.87 -12.89
N ALA A 109 -3.39 2.33 -13.79
CA ALA A 109 -2.69 1.47 -14.74
C ALA A 109 -1.67 0.53 -14.08
N THR A 110 -0.99 0.97 -13.02
CA THR A 110 0.08 0.21 -12.36
C THR A 110 -0.46 -0.73 -11.27
N CYS A 111 -1.49 -0.30 -10.56
CA CYS A 111 -2.07 -0.97 -9.40
C CYS A 111 -3.61 -1.02 -9.51
N PRO A 112 -4.17 -1.62 -10.59
CA PRO A 112 -5.63 -1.72 -10.76
C PRO A 112 -6.32 -2.43 -9.59
N GLU A 113 -5.61 -3.34 -8.91
CA GLU A 113 -6.12 -4.14 -7.79
C GLU A 113 -6.55 -3.27 -6.59
N LEU A 114 -6.03 -2.05 -6.46
CA LEU A 114 -6.43 -1.12 -5.40
C LEU A 114 -7.86 -0.58 -5.57
N PHE A 115 -8.42 -0.71 -6.78
CA PHE A 115 -9.71 -0.13 -7.16
C PHE A 115 -10.77 -1.20 -7.46
N GLN A 116 -10.39 -2.47 -7.50
CA GLN A 116 -11.33 -3.56 -7.75
C GLN A 116 -12.07 -3.91 -6.45
N SER A 117 -13.40 -4.01 -6.54
CA SER A 117 -14.20 -4.56 -5.44
C SER A 117 -13.86 -6.04 -5.24
N PRO A 118 -13.86 -6.57 -4.00
CA PRO A 118 -13.56 -7.99 -3.71
C PRO A 118 -14.58 -9.00 -4.26
N THR A 119 -15.44 -8.62 -5.20
CA THR A 119 -16.43 -9.49 -5.85
C THR A 119 -16.29 -9.43 -7.36
N ALA A 120 -15.31 -10.16 -7.87
CA ALA A 120 -15.37 -10.81 -9.18
C ALA A 120 -14.61 -12.13 -9.07
N GLY A 121 -15.19 -13.08 -8.33
CA GLY A 121 -14.85 -14.49 -8.57
C GLY A 121 -15.19 -14.84 -10.03
N PRO A 122 -14.55 -15.88 -10.61
CA PRO A 122 -14.87 -16.30 -11.97
C PRO A 122 -16.37 -16.60 -12.06
N GLY A 123 -16.99 -16.09 -13.11
CA GLY A 123 -18.45 -16.00 -13.28
C GLY A 123 -19.20 -17.24 -12.81
N ARG A 124 -20.12 -17.03 -11.87
CA ARG A 124 -21.25 -17.93 -11.71
C ARG A 124 -22.20 -17.59 -12.85
N ASP A 125 -22.21 -18.43 -13.88
CA ASP A 125 -23.28 -18.43 -14.89
C ASP A 125 -24.62 -18.58 -14.15
N PRO A 126 -25.59 -17.66 -14.30
CA PRO A 126 -26.91 -17.80 -13.70
C PRO A 126 -27.82 -18.78 -14.48
N SER A 127 -27.29 -19.59 -15.39
CA SER A 127 -28.05 -20.50 -16.25
C SER A 127 -27.89 -21.99 -15.89
N ALA A 128 -27.96 -22.32 -14.59
CA ALA A 128 -27.94 -23.73 -14.14
C ALA A 128 -28.85 -24.02 -12.93
N GLU A 129 -29.97 -23.30 -12.79
CA GLU A 129 -31.08 -23.70 -11.91
C GLU A 129 -32.42 -23.69 -12.67
N GLU A 130 -32.48 -24.42 -13.78
CA GLU A 130 -33.72 -25.04 -14.23
C GLU A 130 -33.42 -26.51 -14.50
N PHE A 131 -34.34 -27.39 -14.12
CA PHE A 131 -34.24 -28.86 -14.04
C PHE A 131 -33.72 -29.45 -12.73
N ARG A 132 -34.59 -29.44 -11.71
CA ARG A 132 -34.95 -30.70 -11.03
C ARG A 132 -36.47 -30.79 -10.90
N THR A 133 -37.02 -31.74 -11.65
CA THR A 133 -38.33 -32.36 -11.45
C THR A 133 -38.27 -33.29 -10.24
#